data_AF-A0A2D9N4H6-F1
#
_entry.id   AF-A0A2D9N4H6-F1
#
_cell.length_a   1.000
_cell.length_b   1.000
_cell.length_c   1.000
_cell.angle_alpha   90.00
_cell.angle_beta   90.00
_cell.angle_gamma   90.00
#
_symmetry.space_group_name_H-M   'P 1'
#
loop_
_entity.id
_entity.type
_entity.pdbx_description
1 polymer ?
#
loop_
_entity_poly.entity_id
_entity_poly.type
_entity_poly.pdbx_seq_one_letter_code
_entity_poly.pdbx_strand_id
1 'polypeptide(L)'
;MLDNYKKLDNGVIVQEDRKITMNYDQDYIKSSYSEEAMKNISYLRYGFLAGYLSKAGYKNVKGLSVLDVGYGFGHFLNVCSNAGMQSYGHEVNGHDISEFASQGDLSWEYDVITFFDSLEHFKDIDFVKSLKCKHLLISLPWCHYLSDEWFDKWKHRKYGEHIWHFSENALCTFLEESGFKVRCVSSFEDSLRTPVDNLPNVLSVVAEKYE
;
A
#
# COMPACT_ATOMS: atom_id res chain seq x y z
N MET A 1 1.86 2.07 -25.49
CA MET A 1 2.61 2.22 -24.24
C MET A 1 3.59 3.35 -24.47
N LEU A 2 3.67 4.28 -23.52
CA LEU A 2 4.69 5.33 -23.51
C LEU A 2 6.10 4.74 -23.49
N ASP A 3 7.07 5.50 -24.01
CA ASP A 3 8.48 5.15 -23.93
C ASP A 3 8.91 4.93 -22.46
N ASN A 4 9.78 3.95 -22.22
CA ASN A 4 10.25 3.51 -20.90
C ASN A 4 9.16 2.88 -20.00
N TYR A 5 8.01 2.51 -20.56
CA TYR A 5 6.98 1.74 -19.86
C TYR A 5 6.62 0.47 -20.62
N LYS A 6 6.47 -0.62 -19.86
CA LYS A 6 5.92 -1.87 -20.38
C LYS A 6 4.76 -2.36 -19.54
N LYS A 7 3.86 -3.08 -20.18
CA LYS A 7 2.79 -3.84 -19.53
C LYS A 7 3.22 -5.30 -19.46
N LEU A 8 3.24 -5.86 -18.25
CA LEU A 8 3.56 -7.27 -18.00
C LEU A 8 2.38 -8.16 -18.37
N ASP A 9 2.61 -9.48 -18.42
CA ASP A 9 1.58 -10.48 -18.78
C ASP A 9 0.38 -10.45 -17.81
N ASN A 10 0.64 -10.22 -16.52
CA ASN A 10 -0.40 -10.04 -15.50
C ASN A 10 -1.08 -8.65 -15.56
N GLY A 11 -0.69 -7.80 -16.51
CA GLY A 11 -1.29 -6.49 -16.75
C GLY A 11 -0.73 -5.34 -15.92
N VAL A 12 0.21 -5.60 -15.00
CA VAL A 12 0.91 -4.54 -14.25
C VAL A 12 1.73 -3.70 -15.23
N ILE A 13 1.70 -2.37 -15.07
CA ILE A 13 2.54 -1.46 -15.85
C ILE A 13 3.77 -1.11 -15.00
N VAL A 14 4.95 -1.11 -15.61
CA VAL A 14 6.22 -0.84 -14.93
C VAL A 14 7.12 0.09 -15.74
N GLN A 15 7.81 1.00 -15.05
CA GLN A 15 8.90 1.81 -15.61
C GLN A 15 10.14 0.92 -15.84
N GLU A 16 10.61 0.80 -17.08
CA GLU A 16 11.60 -0.21 -17.47
C GLU A 16 12.99 0.01 -16.88
N ASP A 17 13.47 1.26 -16.87
CA ASP A 17 14.77 1.60 -16.29
C ASP A 17 14.83 1.43 -14.75
N ARG A 18 13.65 1.28 -14.10
CA ARG A 18 13.46 1.22 -12.63
C ARG A 18 14.23 2.30 -11.89
N LYS A 19 14.45 3.46 -12.53
CA LYS A 19 15.23 4.56 -11.98
C LYS A 19 14.35 5.36 -11.04
N ILE A 20 14.66 5.29 -9.75
CA ILE A 20 14.08 6.16 -8.73
C ILE A 20 14.91 7.45 -8.72
N THR A 21 14.26 8.58 -8.98
CA THR A 21 14.87 9.92 -9.00
C THR A 21 14.41 10.80 -7.86
N MET A 22 13.34 10.41 -7.16
CA MET A 22 12.81 11.14 -6.02
C MET A 22 13.46 10.69 -4.72
N ASN A 23 13.77 11.67 -3.86
CA ASN A 23 14.22 11.43 -2.50
C ASN A 23 13.04 11.66 -1.55
N TYR A 24 12.64 10.63 -0.82
CA TYR A 24 11.53 10.66 0.14
C TYR A 24 12.03 11.08 1.52
N ASP A 25 12.44 12.34 1.64
CA ASP A 25 12.74 12.92 2.94
C ASP A 25 11.48 13.33 3.70
N GLN A 26 11.63 13.63 5.00
CA GLN A 26 10.50 14.04 5.84
C GLN A 26 9.87 15.36 5.38
N ASP A 27 10.62 16.23 4.72
CA ASP A 27 10.13 17.52 4.26
C ASP A 27 9.17 17.33 3.08
N TYR A 28 9.46 16.40 2.17
CA TYR A 28 8.55 15.99 1.11
C TYR A 28 7.22 15.45 1.69
N ILE A 29 7.28 14.55 2.68
CA ILE A 29 6.06 13.96 3.27
C ILE A 29 5.24 15.05 3.99
N LYS A 30 5.87 15.93 4.78
CA LYS A 30 5.20 17.06 5.45
C LYS A 30 4.57 18.04 4.48
N SER A 31 5.18 18.24 3.31
CA SER A 31 4.64 19.14 2.29
C SER A 31 3.45 18.54 1.55
N SER A 32 3.29 17.21 1.57
CA SER A 32 2.28 16.49 0.79
C SER A 32 0.92 16.41 1.48
N TYR A 33 0.89 16.31 2.82
CA TYR A 33 -0.35 16.22 3.60
C TYR A 33 -0.25 16.97 4.92
N SER A 34 -1.36 17.60 5.34
CA SER A 34 -1.46 18.12 6.71
C SER A 34 -1.44 16.97 7.72
N GLU A 35 -0.96 17.24 8.93
CA GLU A 35 -0.96 16.24 10.02
C GLU A 35 -2.37 15.70 10.31
N GLU A 36 -3.39 16.57 10.24
CA GLU A 36 -4.78 16.18 10.39
C GLU A 36 -5.24 15.21 9.29
N ALA A 37 -4.89 15.48 8.02
CA ALA A 37 -5.21 14.57 6.93
C ALA A 37 -4.55 13.20 7.10
N MET A 38 -3.28 13.17 7.55
CA MET A 38 -2.56 11.92 7.82
C MET A 38 -3.16 11.12 8.99
N LYS A 39 -3.65 11.79 10.03
CA LYS A 39 -4.38 11.12 11.13
C LYS A 39 -5.73 10.58 10.65
N ASN A 40 -6.50 11.37 9.92
CA ASN A 40 -7.83 10.96 9.45
C ASN A 40 -7.77 9.74 8.51
N ILE A 41 -6.82 9.73 7.57
CA ILE A 41 -6.62 8.57 6.68
C ILE A 41 -6.16 7.33 7.47
N SER A 42 -5.35 7.51 8.51
CA SER A 42 -4.91 6.41 9.38
C SER A 42 -6.06 5.76 10.14
N TYR A 43 -6.99 6.56 10.68
CA TYR A 43 -8.21 6.02 11.31
C TYR A 43 -9.12 5.31 10.32
N LEU A 44 -9.26 5.84 9.09
CA LEU A 44 -10.04 5.20 8.05
C LEU A 44 -9.45 3.85 7.63
N ARG A 45 -8.12 3.78 7.41
CA ARG A 45 -7.38 2.54 7.12
C ARG A 45 -7.53 1.52 8.23
N TYR A 46 -7.38 1.93 9.49
CA TYR A 46 -7.60 1.07 10.65
C TYR A 46 -9.05 0.57 10.73
N GLY A 47 -10.04 1.45 10.55
CA GLY A 47 -11.45 1.08 10.58
C GLY A 47 -11.80 0.05 9.51
N PHE A 48 -11.27 0.21 8.31
CA PHE A 48 -11.42 -0.77 7.23
C PHE A 48 -10.77 -2.11 7.58
N LEU A 49 -9.52 -2.11 8.08
CA LEU A 49 -8.82 -3.33 8.51
C LEU A 49 -9.58 -4.05 9.63
N ALA A 50 -9.97 -3.33 10.69
CA ALA A 50 -10.69 -3.90 11.83
C ALA A 50 -12.05 -4.47 11.40
N GLY A 51 -12.77 -3.77 10.51
CA GLY A 51 -14.03 -4.26 9.93
C GLY A 51 -13.84 -5.54 9.11
N TYR A 52 -12.78 -5.59 8.29
CA TYR A 52 -12.41 -6.78 7.54
C TYR A 52 -12.08 -7.96 8.48
N LEU A 53 -11.20 -7.76 9.46
CA LEU A 53 -10.80 -8.81 10.40
C LEU A 53 -11.99 -9.34 11.21
N SER A 54 -12.90 -8.46 11.64
CA SER A 54 -14.15 -8.87 12.29
C SER A 54 -14.98 -9.80 11.39
N LYS A 55 -15.14 -9.45 10.10
CA LYS A 55 -15.82 -10.29 9.10
C LYS A 55 -15.08 -11.62 8.86
N ALA A 56 -13.75 -11.62 8.96
CA ALA A 56 -12.91 -12.83 8.87
C ALA A 56 -12.94 -13.70 10.15
N GLY A 57 -13.73 -13.32 11.17
CA GLY A 57 -13.96 -14.14 12.37
C GLY A 57 -13.10 -13.77 13.59
N TYR A 58 -12.32 -12.69 13.52
CA TYR A 58 -11.53 -12.22 14.66
C TYR A 58 -12.43 -11.50 15.67
N LYS A 59 -12.34 -11.90 16.95
CA LYS A 59 -13.16 -11.28 18.02
C LYS A 59 -12.78 -9.83 18.30
N ASN A 60 -11.50 -9.50 18.17
CA ASN A 60 -10.94 -8.17 18.26
C ASN A 60 -9.51 -8.19 17.67
N VAL A 61 -8.91 -7.02 17.50
CA VAL A 61 -7.54 -6.87 16.97
C VAL A 61 -6.46 -6.98 18.06
N LYS A 62 -6.83 -7.02 19.35
CA LYS A 62 -5.88 -6.94 20.45
C LYS A 62 -4.97 -8.17 20.46
N GLY A 63 -3.67 -7.92 20.47
CA GLY A 63 -2.63 -8.94 20.45
C GLY A 63 -2.26 -9.46 19.06
N LEU A 64 -2.98 -9.06 17.99
CA LEU A 64 -2.56 -9.36 16.63
C LEU A 64 -1.33 -8.52 16.26
N SER A 65 -0.45 -9.08 15.44
CA SER A 65 0.71 -8.35 14.93
C SER A 65 0.44 -7.72 13.57
N VAL A 66 0.91 -6.48 13.39
CA VAL A 66 0.84 -5.75 12.12
C VAL A 66 2.22 -5.20 11.76
N LEU A 67 2.62 -5.43 10.50
CA LEU A 67 3.75 -4.76 9.89
C LEU A 67 3.26 -3.76 8.84
N ASP A 68 3.59 -2.49 9.00
CA ASP A 68 3.36 -1.47 7.96
C ASP A 68 4.66 -1.17 7.22
N VAL A 69 4.65 -1.43 5.91
CA VAL A 69 5.81 -1.27 5.03
C VAL A 69 5.72 0.08 4.33
N GLY A 70 6.73 0.92 4.51
CA GLY A 70 6.69 2.33 4.11
C GLY A 70 5.82 3.17 5.05
N TYR A 71 5.93 2.98 6.37
CA TYR A 71 5.01 3.53 7.37
C TYR A 71 5.03 5.06 7.50
N GLY A 72 5.97 5.76 6.84
CA GLY A 72 6.10 7.21 6.86
C GLY A 72 6.25 7.75 8.30
N PHE A 73 5.31 8.59 8.75
CA PHE A 73 5.31 9.12 10.12
C PHE A 73 4.75 8.14 11.18
N GLY A 74 4.27 6.96 10.77
CA GLY A 74 3.79 5.93 11.69
C GLY A 74 2.43 6.23 12.33
N HIS A 75 1.65 7.17 11.78
CA HIS A 75 0.31 7.48 12.29
C HIS A 75 -0.62 6.26 12.29
N PHE A 76 -0.59 5.42 11.24
CA PHE A 76 -1.35 4.18 11.19
C PHE A 76 -0.90 3.19 12.28
N LEU A 77 0.41 3.03 12.47
CA LEU A 77 0.97 2.18 13.52
C LEU A 77 0.60 2.65 14.92
N ASN A 78 0.53 3.96 15.15
CA ASN A 78 0.05 4.56 16.40
C ASN A 78 -1.42 4.20 16.66
N VAL A 79 -2.29 4.32 15.64
CA VAL A 79 -3.70 3.91 15.76
C VAL A 79 -3.82 2.42 16.10
N CYS A 80 -3.04 1.56 15.42
CA CYS A 80 -3.03 0.11 15.69
C CYS A 80 -2.51 -0.21 17.11
N SER A 81 -1.46 0.47 17.55
CA SER A 81 -0.87 0.29 18.89
C SER A 81 -1.86 0.68 19.99
N ASN A 82 -2.55 1.82 19.83
CA ASN A 82 -3.61 2.26 20.74
C ASN A 82 -4.82 1.32 20.77
N ALA A 83 -5.08 0.59 19.67
CA ALA A 83 -6.07 -0.48 19.61
C ALA A 83 -5.60 -1.80 20.24
N GLY A 84 -4.34 -1.88 20.68
CA GLY A 84 -3.74 -3.03 21.34
C GLY A 84 -3.12 -4.06 20.40
N MET A 85 -2.83 -3.69 19.15
CA MET A 85 -2.04 -4.53 18.23
C MET A 85 -0.54 -4.42 18.56
N GLN A 86 0.22 -5.45 18.19
CA GLN A 86 1.68 -5.40 18.18
C GLN A 86 2.14 -4.75 16.87
N SER A 87 2.52 -3.47 16.93
CA SER A 87 2.83 -2.64 15.76
C SER A 87 4.32 -2.66 15.40
N TYR A 88 4.60 -2.99 14.14
CA TYR A 88 5.94 -3.00 13.55
C TYR A 88 5.99 -2.12 12.30
N GLY A 89 7.08 -1.38 12.13
CA GLY A 89 7.34 -0.60 10.92
C GLY A 89 8.54 -1.14 10.15
N HIS A 90 8.45 -1.15 8.81
CA HIS A 90 9.59 -1.39 7.93
C HIS A 90 9.74 -0.24 6.94
N GLU A 91 10.84 0.51 7.03
CA GLU A 91 11.13 1.64 6.15
C GLU A 91 12.43 1.41 5.39
N VAL A 92 12.40 1.62 4.08
CA VAL A 92 13.55 1.39 3.19
C VAL A 92 14.45 2.64 3.12
N ASN A 93 13.89 3.82 3.39
CA ASN A 93 14.60 5.10 3.32
C ASN A 93 15.35 5.47 4.62
N GLY A 94 15.42 4.58 5.60
CA GLY A 94 16.26 4.74 6.80
C GLY A 94 15.77 5.80 7.79
N HIS A 95 14.47 6.11 7.80
CA HIS A 95 13.89 6.98 8.84
C HIS A 95 13.83 6.27 10.18
N ASP A 96 13.93 7.04 11.27
CA ASP A 96 13.73 6.51 12.61
C ASP A 96 12.32 5.92 12.74
N ILE A 97 12.25 4.78 13.45
CA ILE A 97 10.98 4.13 13.76
C ILE A 97 10.15 5.08 14.61
N SER A 98 8.86 5.16 14.28
CA SER A 98 7.90 5.88 15.09
C SER A 98 7.96 5.38 16.53
N GLU A 99 7.90 6.27 17.52
CA GLU A 99 7.93 5.91 18.95
C GLU A 99 6.84 4.90 19.36
N PHE A 100 5.82 4.72 18.52
CA PHE A 100 4.68 3.84 18.72
C PHE A 100 4.85 2.44 18.11
N ALA A 101 5.98 2.14 17.48
CA ALA A 101 6.24 0.88 16.79
C ALA A 101 7.66 0.35 17.05
N SER A 102 7.85 -0.94 16.79
CA SER A 102 9.18 -1.56 16.75
C SER A 102 9.66 -1.76 15.31
N GLN A 103 10.97 -1.91 15.12
CA GLN A 103 11.50 -2.31 13.81
C GLN A 103 10.93 -3.69 13.44
N GLY A 104 10.35 -3.79 12.26
CA GLY A 104 9.94 -5.05 11.66
C GLY A 104 10.88 -5.52 10.56
N ASP A 105 10.83 -6.82 10.30
CA ASP A 105 11.59 -7.49 9.26
C ASP A 105 10.62 -8.30 8.38
N LEU A 106 10.72 -8.14 7.06
CA LEU A 106 9.84 -8.81 6.11
C LEU A 106 9.94 -10.35 6.15
N SER A 107 10.99 -10.90 6.77
CA SER A 107 11.18 -12.35 6.93
C SER A 107 10.42 -12.96 8.13
N TRP A 108 9.90 -12.11 9.03
CA TRP A 108 9.11 -12.53 10.20
C TRP A 108 7.66 -12.81 9.84
N GLU A 109 6.95 -13.46 10.76
CA GLU A 109 5.54 -13.79 10.61
C GLU A 109 4.65 -12.73 11.28
N TYR A 110 3.63 -12.29 10.56
CA TYR A 110 2.65 -11.30 11.04
C TYR A 110 1.21 -11.78 10.84
N ASP A 111 0.27 -11.31 11.66
CA ASP A 111 -1.15 -11.52 11.34
C ASP A 111 -1.55 -10.67 10.12
N VAL A 112 -1.04 -9.44 10.05
CA VAL A 112 -1.34 -8.47 8.98
C VAL A 112 -0.06 -7.82 8.46
N ILE A 113 0.09 -7.71 7.14
CA ILE A 113 1.06 -6.81 6.51
C ILE A 113 0.31 -5.77 5.69
N THR A 114 0.75 -4.51 5.77
CA THR A 114 0.16 -3.40 5.02
C THR A 114 1.17 -2.70 4.13
N PHE A 115 0.70 -2.26 2.95
CA PHE A 115 1.42 -1.37 2.03
C PHE A 115 0.50 -0.20 1.69
N PHE A 116 0.70 0.94 2.33
CA PHE A 116 -0.08 2.13 2.07
C PHE A 116 0.73 3.16 1.28
N ASP A 117 0.41 3.33 0.00
CA ASP A 117 1.13 4.19 -0.95
C ASP A 117 2.65 3.91 -0.92
N SER A 118 3.03 2.63 -0.86
CA SER A 118 4.43 2.20 -0.67
C SER A 118 4.91 1.19 -1.71
N LEU A 119 4.08 0.22 -2.11
CA LEU A 119 4.48 -0.88 -2.99
C LEU A 119 4.94 -0.40 -4.38
N GLU A 120 4.30 0.65 -4.91
CA GLU A 120 4.59 1.24 -6.21
C GLU A 120 5.99 1.85 -6.32
N HIS A 121 6.65 2.12 -5.20
CA HIS A 121 7.97 2.76 -5.14
C HIS A 121 9.13 1.77 -5.12
N PHE A 122 8.86 0.49 -4.91
CA PHE A 122 9.93 -0.50 -4.82
C PHE A 122 10.61 -0.71 -6.16
N LYS A 123 11.93 -0.89 -6.15
CA LYS A 123 12.67 -1.28 -7.35
C LYS A 123 12.21 -2.64 -7.86
N ASP A 124 11.83 -3.54 -6.95
CA ASP A 124 11.31 -4.86 -7.27
C ASP A 124 10.21 -5.25 -6.30
N ILE A 125 9.15 -5.89 -6.79
CA ILE A 125 7.96 -6.29 -6.00
C ILE A 125 7.84 -7.80 -5.81
N ASP A 126 8.73 -8.60 -6.41
CA ASP A 126 8.69 -10.06 -6.30
C ASP A 126 8.85 -10.56 -4.85
N PHE A 127 9.40 -9.74 -3.95
CA PHE A 127 9.50 -10.08 -2.52
C PHE A 127 8.13 -10.32 -1.88
N VAL A 128 7.03 -9.79 -2.44
CA VAL A 128 5.66 -10.04 -1.97
C VAL A 128 5.37 -11.54 -1.87
N LYS A 129 5.93 -12.36 -2.77
CA LYS A 129 5.82 -13.83 -2.76
C LYS A 129 6.32 -14.46 -1.47
N SER A 130 7.36 -13.86 -0.88
CA SER A 130 8.04 -14.36 0.31
C SER A 130 7.45 -13.89 1.64
N LEU A 131 6.50 -12.95 1.61
CA LEU A 131 5.86 -12.43 2.82
C LEU A 131 5.13 -13.53 3.58
N LYS A 132 5.31 -13.52 4.90
CA LYS A 132 4.65 -14.43 5.83
C LYS A 132 3.61 -13.67 6.63
N CYS A 133 2.39 -13.65 6.12
CA CYS A 133 1.25 -13.10 6.84
C CYS A 133 -0.03 -13.88 6.59
N LYS A 134 -1.02 -13.69 7.46
CA LYS A 134 -2.37 -14.23 7.22
C LYS A 134 -3.15 -13.31 6.28
N HIS A 135 -3.06 -12.00 6.53
CA HIS A 135 -3.75 -10.96 5.77
C HIS A 135 -2.76 -9.96 5.19
N LEU A 136 -3.03 -9.54 3.95
CA LEU A 136 -2.30 -8.50 3.25
C LEU A 136 -3.30 -7.41 2.84
N LEU A 137 -3.03 -6.16 3.22
CA LEU A 137 -3.81 -5.01 2.78
C LEU A 137 -2.91 -4.02 2.04
N ILE A 138 -3.16 -3.84 0.76
CA ILE A 138 -2.45 -2.90 -0.10
C ILE A 138 -3.41 -1.77 -0.45
N SER A 139 -2.94 -0.53 -0.40
CA SER A 139 -3.66 0.65 -0.90
C SER A 139 -2.69 1.52 -1.69
N LEU A 140 -3.02 1.82 -2.94
CA LEU A 140 -2.13 2.55 -3.87
C LEU A 140 -2.96 3.24 -4.96
N PRO A 141 -2.38 4.13 -5.79
CA PRO A 141 -3.12 4.78 -6.87
C PRO A 141 -3.78 3.80 -7.84
N TRP A 142 -5.07 4.01 -8.14
CA TRP A 142 -5.80 3.17 -9.09
C TRP A 142 -5.49 3.59 -10.53
N CYS A 143 -4.63 2.83 -11.21
CA CYS A 143 -4.30 3.06 -12.61
C CYS A 143 -5.35 2.42 -13.54
N HIS A 144 -6.23 3.24 -14.10
CA HIS A 144 -7.25 2.77 -15.06
C HIS A 144 -6.71 2.58 -16.48
N TYR A 145 -5.59 3.24 -16.80
CA TYR A 145 -4.94 3.25 -18.11
C TYR A 145 -5.94 3.31 -19.29
N LEU A 146 -6.45 4.50 -19.60
CA LEU A 146 -7.41 4.69 -20.70
C LEU A 146 -6.73 4.82 -22.07
N SER A 147 -5.55 5.43 -22.09
CA SER A 147 -4.71 5.65 -23.27
C SER A 147 -3.31 6.10 -22.84
N ASP A 148 -2.35 6.12 -23.77
CA ASP A 148 -1.04 6.71 -23.54
C ASP A 148 -1.12 8.21 -23.15
N GLU A 149 -2.02 8.96 -23.80
CA GLU A 149 -2.25 10.38 -23.47
C GLU A 149 -2.82 10.56 -22.05
N TRP A 150 -3.77 9.72 -21.65
CA TRP A 150 -4.31 9.76 -20.29
C TRP A 150 -3.22 9.42 -19.27
N PHE A 151 -2.44 8.37 -19.53
CA PHE A 151 -1.40 7.92 -18.61
C PHE A 151 -0.28 8.96 -18.46
N ASP A 152 0.11 9.62 -19.56
CA ASP A 152 1.12 10.69 -19.52
C ASP A 152 0.70 11.86 -18.62
N LYS A 153 -0.60 12.21 -18.66
CA LYS A 153 -1.23 13.30 -17.88
C LYS A 153 -1.72 12.87 -16.49
N TRP A 154 -1.73 11.57 -16.19
CA TRP A 154 -2.27 11.06 -14.93
C TRP A 154 -1.37 11.48 -13.76
N LYS A 155 -1.95 12.18 -12.77
CA LYS A 155 -1.21 12.78 -11.63
C LYS A 155 -0.38 11.78 -10.83
N HIS A 156 -0.77 10.51 -10.82
CA HIS A 156 -0.11 9.44 -10.07
C HIS A 156 0.83 8.59 -10.94
N ARG A 157 1.06 8.95 -12.22
CA ARG A 157 2.13 8.31 -12.98
C ARG A 157 3.49 8.55 -12.35
N LYS A 158 3.73 9.81 -11.89
CA LYS A 158 4.93 10.30 -11.21
C LYS A 158 6.22 9.59 -11.65
N TYR A 159 6.68 9.95 -12.85
CA TYR A 159 7.90 9.40 -13.44
C TYR A 159 9.09 9.48 -12.48
N GLY A 160 9.79 8.36 -12.30
CA GLY A 160 10.93 8.26 -11.37
C GLY A 160 10.57 8.22 -9.88
N GLU A 161 9.28 8.10 -9.56
CA GLU A 161 8.76 7.97 -8.19
C GLU A 161 7.90 6.70 -8.09
N HIS A 162 6.88 6.56 -8.93
CA HIS A 162 6.04 5.37 -9.00
C HIS A 162 6.60 4.47 -10.12
N ILE A 163 7.27 3.40 -9.73
CA ILE A 163 7.87 2.43 -10.65
C ILE A 163 6.81 1.45 -11.17
N TRP A 164 5.79 1.15 -10.35
CA TRP A 164 4.72 0.21 -10.68
C TRP A 164 3.34 0.87 -10.66
N HIS A 165 2.50 0.55 -11.64
CA HIS A 165 1.14 1.08 -11.74
C HIS A 165 0.15 -0.07 -11.91
N PHE A 166 -0.88 -0.06 -11.08
CA PHE A 166 -1.79 -1.19 -10.94
C PHE A 166 -3.22 -0.80 -11.30
N SER A 167 -3.83 -1.57 -12.19
CA SER A 167 -5.29 -1.68 -12.26
C SER A 167 -5.78 -2.73 -11.26
N GLU A 168 -7.08 -2.77 -10.99
CA GLU A 168 -7.69 -3.82 -10.17
C GLU A 168 -7.29 -5.23 -10.63
N ASN A 169 -7.50 -5.53 -11.92
CA ASN A 169 -7.17 -6.84 -12.48
C ASN A 169 -5.67 -7.15 -12.34
N ALA A 170 -4.82 -6.15 -12.55
CA ALA A 170 -3.37 -6.34 -12.47
C ALA A 170 -2.89 -6.64 -11.05
N LEU A 171 -3.37 -5.88 -10.06
CA LEU A 171 -3.02 -6.13 -8.65
C LEU A 171 -3.59 -7.47 -8.18
N CYS A 172 -4.83 -7.79 -8.52
CA CYS A 172 -5.44 -9.06 -8.13
C CYS A 172 -4.68 -10.26 -8.72
N THR A 173 -4.37 -10.21 -10.02
CA THR A 173 -3.59 -11.27 -10.69
C THR A 173 -2.20 -11.41 -10.08
N PHE A 174 -1.49 -10.29 -9.86
CA PHE A 174 -0.18 -10.30 -9.20
C PHE A 174 -0.22 -10.92 -7.80
N LEU A 175 -1.27 -10.65 -7.01
CA LEU A 175 -1.42 -11.22 -5.68
C LEU A 175 -1.72 -12.72 -5.73
N GLU A 176 -2.56 -13.17 -6.66
CA GLU A 176 -2.83 -14.59 -6.89
C GLU A 176 -1.56 -15.35 -7.31
N GLU A 177 -0.80 -14.79 -8.25
CA GLU A 177 0.52 -15.29 -8.65
C GLU A 177 1.53 -15.29 -7.49
N SER A 178 1.32 -14.42 -6.49
CA SER A 178 2.17 -14.30 -5.29
C SER A 178 1.74 -15.21 -4.14
N GLY A 179 0.77 -16.09 -4.37
CA GLY A 179 0.29 -17.06 -3.39
C GLY A 179 -0.72 -16.48 -2.40
N PHE A 180 -1.50 -15.48 -2.82
CA PHE A 180 -2.58 -14.92 -2.02
C PHE A 180 -3.93 -15.09 -2.72
N LYS A 181 -4.99 -15.27 -1.93
CA LYS A 181 -6.37 -15.23 -2.38
C LYS A 181 -6.96 -13.84 -2.16
N VAL A 182 -7.35 -13.16 -3.23
CA VAL A 182 -8.05 -11.87 -3.11
C VAL A 182 -9.41 -12.05 -2.45
N ARG A 183 -9.72 -11.19 -1.46
CA ARG A 183 -10.97 -11.23 -0.67
C ARG A 183 -11.82 -10.00 -0.82
N CYS A 184 -11.21 -8.84 -1.02
CA CYS A 184 -11.91 -7.57 -1.12
C CYS A 184 -11.13 -6.60 -2.01
N VAL A 185 -11.85 -5.90 -2.89
CA VAL A 185 -11.37 -4.73 -3.62
C VAL A 185 -12.26 -3.55 -3.23
N SER A 186 -11.66 -2.37 -3.01
CA SER A 186 -12.37 -1.17 -2.59
C SER A 186 -11.60 0.09 -3.01
N SER A 187 -12.28 1.24 -2.95
CA SER A 187 -11.66 2.56 -3.00
C SER A 187 -12.05 3.39 -1.77
N PHE A 188 -12.13 2.76 -0.59
CA PHE A 188 -12.65 3.39 0.62
C PHE A 188 -11.92 4.70 0.98
N GLU A 189 -10.63 4.81 0.65
CA GLU A 189 -9.83 6.02 0.86
C GLU A 189 -10.30 7.23 0.03
N ASP A 190 -11.04 7.02 -1.07
CA ASP A 190 -11.59 8.10 -1.90
C ASP A 190 -12.59 8.99 -1.14
N SER A 191 -13.14 8.49 -0.02
CA SER A 191 -13.96 9.30 0.91
C SER A 191 -13.19 10.48 1.52
N LEU A 192 -11.87 10.40 1.58
CA LEU A 192 -10.96 11.47 2.04
C LEU A 192 -10.00 11.94 0.93
N ARG A 193 -9.73 11.11 -0.08
CA ARG A 193 -8.81 11.37 -1.18
C ARG A 193 -9.59 11.53 -2.49
N THR A 194 -10.25 12.68 -2.61
CA THR A 194 -11.16 12.96 -3.73
C THR A 194 -10.49 12.75 -5.10
N PRO A 195 -11.13 11.97 -5.99
CA PRO A 195 -10.70 11.86 -7.38
C PRO A 195 -10.64 13.21 -8.11
N VAL A 196 -9.74 13.30 -9.09
CA VAL A 196 -9.64 14.47 -9.97
C VAL A 196 -10.50 14.32 -11.23
N ASP A 197 -10.92 13.09 -11.52
CA ASP A 197 -11.80 12.71 -12.61
C ASP A 197 -12.96 11.87 -12.04
N ASN A 198 -13.82 11.32 -12.90
CA ASN A 198 -14.96 10.51 -12.49
C ASN A 198 -14.59 9.04 -12.22
N LEU A 199 -13.30 8.74 -11.98
CA LEU A 199 -12.81 7.39 -11.75
C LEU A 199 -12.33 7.25 -10.30
N PRO A 200 -12.41 6.05 -9.71
CA PRO A 200 -11.81 5.79 -8.40
C PRO A 200 -10.31 6.17 -8.38
N ASN A 201 -9.87 6.81 -7.30
CA ASN A 201 -8.52 7.39 -7.21
C ASN A 201 -7.53 6.45 -6.50
N VAL A 202 -7.99 5.74 -5.47
CA VAL A 202 -7.20 4.78 -4.69
C VAL A 202 -7.76 3.37 -4.85
N LEU A 203 -6.89 2.42 -5.19
CA LEU A 203 -7.17 1.00 -5.23
C LEU A 203 -6.69 0.37 -3.93
N SER A 204 -7.63 -0.19 -3.16
CA SER A 204 -7.33 -0.95 -1.96
C SER A 204 -7.74 -2.41 -2.12
N VAL A 205 -6.83 -3.34 -1.84
CA VAL A 205 -7.06 -4.79 -1.94
C VAL A 205 -6.70 -5.48 -0.64
N VAL A 206 -7.61 -6.32 -0.14
CA VAL A 206 -7.32 -7.29 0.92
C VAL A 206 -7.18 -8.67 0.31
N ALA A 207 -6.10 -9.36 0.66
CA ALA A 207 -5.85 -10.73 0.27
C ALA A 207 -5.37 -11.58 1.45
N GLU A 208 -5.59 -12.88 1.38
CA GLU A 208 -5.19 -13.85 2.40
C GLU A 208 -4.13 -14.80 1.83
N LYS A 209 -3.09 -15.14 2.58
CA LYS A 209 -2.11 -16.13 2.11
C LYS A 209 -2.80 -17.48 1.93
N TYR A 210 -2.49 -18.21 0.86
CA TYR A 210 -2.93 -19.60 0.75
C TYR A 210 -2.37 -20.41 1.94
N GLU A 211 -3.23 -21.26 2.50
CA GLU A 211 -2.83 -22.25 3.52
C GLU A 211 -1.93 -23.34 2.92
#